data_AF-A0AAU7JFC1-F1
#
_entry.id   AF-A0AAU7JFC1-F1
#
_cell.length_a   1.000
_cell.length_b   1.000
_cell.length_c   1.000
_cell.angle_alpha   90.00
_cell.angle_beta   90.00
_cell.angle_gamma   90.00
#
_symmetry.space_group_name_H-M   'P 1'
#
loop_
_entity.id
_entity.type
_entity.pdbx_description
1 polymer ?
#
loop_
_entity_poly.entity_id
_entity_poly.type
_entity_poly.pdbx_seq_one_letter_code
_entity_poly.pdbx_strand_id
1 'polypeptide(L)'
;MDVVPSRPRRIDDFDSAPSLREGRIGMVARRHGQIMESLLAEEPNPPCEPAAVLALLSARGALVELRETRTSWVFLTPGDVFKLKKPVHDKDLDFRTADARRRNSENEVRLNRRLAPDTYIGVVPVVRIGEALALGGEGRVIDWLVHMKRLPEGLFLDNLARGGRIPRHRVEILAHRLAEFYAAAPTASADPEEYRAQIRREILEARATLSHARFNLSPSFLRRIIGAQLRFVGSRSDPVCRPVEMGRIVEGHGDLRPEHIWLGAHPLVIDCLEFSYGLRCVSPFDELAYLGLECDRLGSGFIGPILIETAAERLGYRPPSALLAFYRSLRAIMRARFSLRHLLEPSPRQPEKWPPLGRAYLRLADRAASELS
;
A
#
# COMPACT_ATOMS: atom_id res chain seq x y z
N MET A 1 1.06 12.93 50.14
CA MET A 1 0.25 11.98 49.34
C MET A 1 0.57 12.27 47.89
N ASP A 2 1.62 11.63 47.39
CA ASP A 2 2.18 11.89 46.06
C ASP A 2 1.40 11.12 45.00
N VAL A 3 0.83 11.86 44.05
CA VAL A 3 0.13 11.31 42.88
C VAL A 3 1.16 11.13 41.77
N VAL A 4 1.58 9.88 41.57
CA VAL A 4 2.41 9.46 40.44
C VAL A 4 1.55 9.46 39.16
N PRO A 5 1.92 10.17 38.08
CA PRO A 5 1.20 10.09 36.82
C PRO A 5 1.54 8.78 36.10
N SER A 6 0.51 8.03 35.73
CA SER A 6 0.58 6.75 35.04
C SER A 6 1.17 6.90 33.62
N ARG A 7 2.29 6.23 33.37
CA ARG A 7 2.88 6.10 32.04
C ARG A 7 1.93 5.31 31.11
N PRO A 8 1.69 5.73 29.86
CA PRO A 8 0.99 4.90 28.90
C PRO A 8 1.82 3.64 28.58
N ARG A 9 1.15 2.47 28.59
CA ARG A 9 1.77 1.17 28.29
C ARG A 9 2.28 1.16 26.85
N ARG A 10 3.55 0.78 26.68
CA ARG A 10 4.16 0.47 25.38
C ARG A 10 3.32 -0.57 24.66
N ILE A 11 2.93 -0.26 23.43
CA ILE A 11 2.49 -1.25 22.45
C ILE A 11 3.75 -1.58 21.67
N ASP A 12 4.43 -2.65 22.09
CA ASP A 12 5.60 -3.19 21.43
C ASP A 12 5.18 -3.88 20.10
N ASP A 13 6.08 -3.81 19.12
CA ASP A 13 6.18 -4.54 17.85
C ASP A 13 5.19 -4.25 16.71
N PHE A 14 5.56 -3.31 15.84
CA PHE A 14 5.15 -3.30 14.43
C PHE A 14 6.34 -2.95 13.51
N ASP A 15 6.58 -3.87 12.56
CA ASP A 15 7.56 -3.88 11.46
C ASP A 15 9.05 -4.09 11.80
N SER A 16 9.39 -5.38 11.90
CA SER A 16 10.58 -5.92 11.26
C SER A 16 10.18 -7.20 10.51
N ALA A 17 10.45 -7.25 9.21
CA ALA A 17 10.49 -8.53 8.51
C ALA A 17 11.61 -9.35 9.17
N PRO A 18 11.42 -10.63 9.51
CA PRO A 18 12.47 -11.41 10.13
C PRO A 18 13.66 -11.49 9.16
N SER A 19 14.85 -11.09 9.61
CA SER A 19 16.08 -11.32 8.86
C SER A 19 16.25 -12.83 8.65
N LEU A 20 16.09 -13.30 7.41
CA LEU A 20 16.28 -14.72 7.09
C LEU A 20 17.77 -15.00 6.94
N ARG A 21 18.37 -15.69 7.93
CA ARG A 21 19.72 -16.24 7.82
C ARG A 21 19.72 -17.50 6.94
N GLU A 22 20.85 -17.75 6.28
CA GLU A 22 21.10 -18.72 5.20
C GLU A 22 20.43 -20.10 5.38
N GLY A 23 20.34 -20.62 6.61
CA GLY A 23 19.72 -21.94 6.90
C GLY A 23 18.19 -22.03 6.75
N ARG A 24 17.43 -20.93 6.76
CA ARG A 24 15.95 -20.95 6.58
C ARG A 24 15.49 -20.71 5.14
N ILE A 25 16.39 -20.29 4.26
CA ILE A 25 16.09 -19.96 2.85
C ILE A 25 15.65 -21.23 2.08
N GLY A 26 16.29 -22.37 2.34
CA GLY A 26 15.94 -23.67 1.73
C GLY A 26 14.59 -24.26 2.17
N MET A 27 13.93 -23.68 3.18
CA MET A 27 12.59 -24.09 3.63
C MET A 27 11.49 -23.13 3.11
N VAL A 28 11.81 -21.86 2.86
CA VAL A 28 10.90 -20.89 2.23
C VAL A 28 10.72 -21.21 0.74
N ALA A 29 11.80 -21.63 0.05
CA ALA A 29 11.73 -22.13 -1.33
C ALA A 29 10.82 -23.36 -1.49
N ARG A 30 10.75 -24.23 -0.47
CA ARG A 30 9.88 -25.43 -0.49
C ARG A 30 8.41 -25.15 -0.14
N ARG A 31 8.10 -24.10 0.62
CA ARG A 31 6.73 -23.86 1.13
C ARG A 31 5.74 -23.30 0.11
N HIS A 32 6.19 -22.77 -1.02
CA HIS A 32 5.32 -22.38 -2.15
C HIS A 32 5.46 -23.28 -3.39
N GLY A 33 6.37 -24.27 -3.37
CA GLY A 33 6.58 -25.20 -4.48
C GLY A 33 5.35 -26.06 -4.82
N GLN A 34 4.47 -26.33 -3.86
CA GLN A 34 3.30 -27.20 -4.08
C GLN A 34 2.10 -26.54 -4.77
N ILE A 35 2.06 -25.21 -4.92
CA ILE A 35 1.07 -24.52 -5.76
C ILE A 35 1.65 -24.15 -7.15
N MET A 36 2.98 -24.19 -7.28
CA MET A 36 3.71 -23.86 -8.51
C MET A 36 3.74 -25.01 -9.53
N GLU A 37 3.63 -26.27 -9.09
CA GLU A 37 3.80 -27.45 -9.98
C GLU A 37 2.69 -27.62 -11.03
N SER A 38 1.47 -27.13 -10.79
CA SER A 38 0.34 -27.42 -11.71
C SER A 38 0.01 -26.31 -12.72
N LEU A 39 0.73 -25.18 -12.72
CA LEU A 39 0.47 -24.04 -13.62
C LEU A 39 1.69 -23.57 -14.44
N LEU A 40 2.88 -24.13 -14.19
CA LEU A 40 4.15 -23.69 -14.79
C LEU A 40 4.78 -24.70 -15.76
N ALA A 41 4.02 -25.70 -16.22
CA ALA A 41 4.59 -26.80 -17.01
C ALA A 41 4.99 -26.46 -18.46
N GLU A 42 4.76 -25.23 -18.96
CA GLU A 42 5.01 -24.91 -20.39
C GLU A 42 5.56 -23.49 -20.68
N GLU A 43 6.25 -22.82 -19.74
CA GLU A 43 6.98 -21.58 -20.10
C GLU A 43 8.44 -21.86 -20.49
N PRO A 44 8.92 -21.37 -21.67
CA PRO A 44 10.30 -21.62 -22.12
C PRO A 44 11.38 -20.93 -21.27
N ASN A 45 11.01 -20.05 -20.34
CA ASN A 45 11.92 -19.44 -19.37
C ASN A 45 11.25 -19.42 -17.98
N PRO A 46 11.64 -20.28 -17.03
CA PRO A 46 11.13 -20.20 -15.67
C PRO A 46 11.52 -18.86 -15.03
N PRO A 47 10.67 -18.31 -14.15
CA PRO A 47 10.94 -17.06 -13.45
C PRO A 47 12.25 -17.13 -12.64
N CYS A 48 12.92 -15.99 -12.49
CA CYS A 48 14.17 -15.97 -11.74
C CYS A 48 13.91 -16.25 -10.25
N GLU A 49 14.66 -17.18 -9.67
CA GLU A 49 14.57 -17.49 -8.25
C GLU A 49 15.24 -16.38 -7.41
N PRO A 50 14.63 -15.95 -6.28
CA PRO A 50 15.19 -14.90 -5.45
C PRO A 50 16.57 -15.25 -4.88
N ALA A 51 16.86 -16.55 -4.65
CA ALA A 51 18.17 -17.00 -4.20
C ALA A 51 19.27 -16.72 -5.24
N ALA A 52 18.96 -16.79 -6.52
CA ALA A 52 19.90 -16.52 -7.60
C ALA A 52 20.22 -15.03 -7.70
N VAL A 53 19.21 -14.16 -7.54
CA VAL A 53 19.41 -12.70 -7.45
C VAL A 53 20.20 -12.32 -6.19
N LEU A 54 19.91 -12.95 -5.05
CA LEU A 54 20.65 -12.74 -3.82
C LEU A 54 22.14 -13.07 -4.00
N ALA A 55 22.46 -14.24 -4.58
CA ALA A 55 23.84 -14.64 -4.84
C ALA A 55 24.54 -13.65 -5.79
N LEU A 56 23.86 -13.22 -6.85
CA LEU A 56 24.36 -12.25 -7.83
C LEU A 56 24.69 -10.89 -7.20
N LEU A 57 23.84 -10.40 -6.31
CA LEU A 57 24.06 -9.15 -5.59
C LEU A 57 25.16 -9.27 -4.53
N SER A 58 25.19 -10.39 -3.79
CA SER A 58 26.22 -10.66 -2.77
C SER A 58 27.61 -10.81 -3.38
N ALA A 59 27.72 -11.40 -4.58
CA ALA A 59 28.99 -11.54 -5.30
C ALA A 59 29.63 -10.19 -5.66
N ARG A 60 28.86 -9.09 -5.62
CA ARG A 60 29.36 -7.72 -5.79
C ARG A 60 29.89 -7.10 -4.48
N GLY A 61 30.06 -7.90 -3.42
CA GLY A 61 30.60 -7.46 -2.13
C GLY A 61 29.59 -6.78 -1.22
N ALA A 62 28.28 -6.85 -1.52
CA ALA A 62 27.25 -6.21 -0.72
C ALA A 62 26.65 -7.16 0.32
N LEU A 63 26.46 -6.67 1.56
CA LEU A 63 25.51 -7.29 2.48
C LEU A 63 24.10 -7.03 1.94
N VAL A 64 23.33 -8.09 1.70
CA VAL A 64 21.98 -7.98 1.13
C VAL A 64 20.94 -8.49 2.13
N GLU A 65 20.04 -7.59 2.54
CA GLU A 65 18.85 -7.97 3.31
C GLU A 65 17.70 -8.26 2.34
N LEU A 66 17.08 -9.44 2.48
CA LEU A 66 15.94 -9.84 1.68
C LEU A 66 14.64 -9.62 2.45
N ARG A 67 13.74 -8.79 1.90
CA ARG A 67 12.35 -8.64 2.35
C ARG A 67 11.40 -9.24 1.34
N GLU A 68 10.31 -9.84 1.83
CA GLU A 68 9.30 -10.47 0.99
C GLU A 68 7.95 -9.77 1.16
N THR A 69 7.36 -9.32 0.05
CA THR A 69 5.99 -8.79 0.02
C THR A 69 5.02 -9.85 -0.54
N ARG A 70 3.75 -9.50 -0.74
CA ARG A 70 2.79 -10.41 -1.41
C ARG A 70 3.22 -10.70 -2.85
N THR A 71 3.70 -9.68 -3.56
CA THR A 71 3.90 -9.71 -5.03
C THR A 71 5.36 -9.55 -5.45
N SER A 72 6.29 -9.36 -4.52
CA SER A 72 7.70 -9.13 -4.84
C SER A 72 8.67 -9.64 -3.77
N TRP A 73 9.92 -9.79 -4.17
CA TRP A 73 11.09 -9.87 -3.31
C TRP A 73 11.89 -8.58 -3.43
N VAL A 74 12.36 -8.05 -2.31
CA VAL A 74 13.07 -6.77 -2.22
C VAL A 74 14.43 -7.02 -1.59
N PHE A 75 15.49 -6.69 -2.33
CA PHE A 75 16.88 -6.90 -1.97
C PHE A 75 17.49 -5.54 -1.61
N LEU A 76 17.80 -5.35 -0.33
CA LEU A 76 18.33 -4.11 0.22
C LEU A 76 19.85 -4.25 0.37
N THR A 77 20.61 -3.52 -0.45
CA THR A 77 22.07 -3.38 -0.31
C THR A 77 22.38 -2.13 0.53
N PRO A 78 23.64 -1.79 0.84
CA PRO A 78 23.94 -0.55 1.58
C PRO A 78 23.46 0.74 0.88
N GLY A 79 23.55 0.80 -0.45
CA GLY A 79 23.20 2.01 -1.24
C GLY A 79 21.97 1.88 -2.14
N ASP A 80 21.58 0.65 -2.47
CA ASP A 80 20.57 0.38 -3.49
C ASP A 80 19.50 -0.60 -2.99
N VAL A 81 18.38 -0.59 -3.69
CA VAL A 81 17.29 -1.55 -3.52
C VAL A 81 16.94 -2.12 -4.87
N PHE A 82 16.84 -3.45 -4.95
CA PHE A 82 16.35 -4.15 -6.13
C PHE A 82 15.04 -4.85 -5.80
N LYS A 83 14.02 -4.74 -6.66
CA LYS A 83 12.73 -5.41 -6.48
C LYS A 83 12.48 -6.36 -7.64
N LEU A 84 12.35 -7.64 -7.33
CA LEU A 84 11.96 -8.71 -8.26
C LEU A 84 10.48 -9.02 -8.08
N LYS A 85 9.70 -8.98 -9.15
CA LYS A 85 8.27 -9.33 -9.10
C LYS A 85 8.09 -10.86 -9.09
N LYS A 86 7.13 -11.34 -8.31
CA LYS A 86 6.76 -12.75 -8.23
C LYS A 86 5.91 -13.16 -9.42
N PRO A 87 5.96 -14.43 -9.86
CA PRO A 87 5.11 -14.96 -10.92
C PRO A 87 3.69 -15.24 -10.40
N VAL A 88 2.96 -14.19 -10.03
CA VAL A 88 1.62 -14.29 -9.44
C VAL A 88 0.56 -13.79 -10.40
N HIS A 89 -0.67 -14.30 -10.26
CA HIS A 89 -1.84 -13.86 -11.02
C HIS A 89 -3.06 -13.76 -10.10
N ASP A 90 -3.79 -12.65 -10.19
CA ASP A 90 -5.11 -12.47 -9.60
C ASP A 90 -5.97 -11.54 -10.48
N LYS A 91 -7.15 -11.14 -9.99
CA LYS A 91 -8.12 -10.37 -10.78
C LYS A 91 -7.59 -9.02 -11.31
N ASP A 92 -6.60 -8.41 -10.64
CA ASP A 92 -6.08 -7.09 -10.98
C ASP A 92 -4.62 -7.16 -11.47
N LEU A 93 -4.02 -8.35 -11.50
CA LEU A 93 -2.58 -8.56 -11.61
C LEU A 93 -2.23 -9.78 -12.46
N ASP A 94 -1.38 -9.61 -13.49
CA ASP A 94 -0.78 -10.73 -14.20
C ASP A 94 0.74 -10.54 -14.32
N PHE A 95 1.50 -11.31 -13.54
CA PHE A 95 2.96 -11.33 -13.55
C PHE A 95 3.54 -12.69 -13.97
N ARG A 96 2.76 -13.54 -14.63
CA ARG A 96 3.20 -14.90 -14.99
C ARG A 96 4.44 -14.90 -15.89
N THR A 97 4.44 -14.06 -16.93
CA THR A 97 5.53 -13.99 -17.90
C THR A 97 6.58 -12.94 -17.52
N ALA A 98 7.82 -13.13 -17.97
CA ALA A 98 8.90 -12.15 -17.81
C ALA A 98 8.57 -10.79 -18.47
N ASP A 99 7.89 -10.79 -19.62
CA ASP A 99 7.45 -9.55 -20.29
C ASP A 99 6.36 -8.81 -19.49
N ALA A 100 5.43 -9.54 -18.86
CA ALA A 100 4.45 -8.92 -17.98
C ALA A 100 5.12 -8.26 -16.76
N ARG A 101 6.11 -8.94 -16.15
CA ARG A 101 6.93 -8.37 -15.07
C ARG A 101 7.76 -7.17 -15.53
N ARG A 102 8.30 -7.19 -16.75
CA ARG A 102 8.99 -6.05 -17.36
C ARG A 102 8.09 -4.82 -17.45
N ARG A 103 6.97 -4.93 -18.16
CA ARG A 103 6.04 -3.81 -18.40
C ARG A 103 5.53 -3.24 -17.08
N ASN A 104 5.28 -4.11 -16.10
CA ASN A 104 4.88 -3.65 -14.79
C ASN A 104 6.00 -2.95 -14.01
N SER A 105 7.25 -3.43 -14.12
CA SER A 105 8.43 -2.77 -13.52
C SER A 105 8.68 -1.40 -14.16
N GLU A 106 8.51 -1.27 -15.48
CA GLU A 106 8.60 0.01 -16.19
C GLU A 106 7.49 0.98 -15.73
N ASN A 107 6.27 0.49 -15.53
CA ASN A 107 5.17 1.27 -14.95
C ASN A 107 5.46 1.72 -13.52
N GLU A 108 6.02 0.85 -12.68
CA GLU A 108 6.40 1.20 -11.30
C GLU A 108 7.41 2.35 -11.30
N VAL A 109 8.47 2.27 -12.12
CA VAL A 109 9.46 3.35 -12.26
C VAL A 109 8.80 4.63 -12.74
N ARG A 110 8.00 4.57 -13.81
CA ARG A 110 7.31 5.74 -14.39
C ARG A 110 6.41 6.43 -13.37
N LEU A 111 5.57 5.66 -12.67
CA LEU A 111 4.57 6.20 -11.75
C LEU A 111 5.21 6.80 -10.50
N ASN A 112 6.24 6.15 -9.95
CA ASN A 112 6.89 6.63 -8.73
C ASN A 112 7.81 7.83 -8.96
N ARG A 113 8.39 7.98 -10.15
CA ARG A 113 9.18 9.18 -10.50
C ARG A 113 8.40 10.49 -10.40
N ARG A 114 7.06 10.44 -10.45
CA ARG A 114 6.20 11.63 -10.25
C ARG A 114 6.40 12.28 -8.86
N LEU A 115 6.71 11.48 -7.84
CA LEU A 115 6.87 11.94 -6.45
C LEU A 115 8.24 11.60 -5.85
N ALA A 116 9.03 10.74 -6.50
CA ALA A 116 10.38 10.35 -6.12
C ALA A 116 11.30 10.17 -7.34
N PRO A 117 11.58 11.24 -8.11
CA PRO A 117 12.27 11.16 -9.41
C PRO A 117 13.66 10.53 -9.33
N ASP A 118 14.43 10.87 -8.30
CA ASP A 118 15.81 10.41 -8.14
C ASP A 118 15.95 9.11 -7.35
N THR A 119 14.86 8.60 -6.78
CA THR A 119 14.85 7.34 -6.03
C THR A 119 14.74 6.15 -6.98
N TYR A 120 13.89 6.23 -8.00
CA TYR A 120 13.69 5.14 -8.96
C TYR A 120 14.65 5.30 -10.14
N ILE A 121 15.73 4.51 -10.13
CA ILE A 121 16.83 4.58 -11.12
C ILE A 121 16.42 3.99 -12.46
N GLY A 122 15.67 2.89 -12.46
CA GLY A 122 15.23 2.25 -13.70
C GLY A 122 14.87 0.78 -13.54
N VAL A 123 14.78 0.10 -14.67
CA VAL A 123 14.58 -1.35 -14.74
C VAL A 123 15.86 -1.97 -15.29
N VAL A 124 16.37 -3.01 -14.61
CA VAL A 124 17.60 -3.71 -14.99
C VAL A 124 17.27 -5.17 -15.30
N PRO A 125 17.67 -5.71 -16.47
CA PRO A 125 17.45 -7.11 -16.78
C PRO A 125 18.37 -8.01 -15.96
N VAL A 126 17.83 -9.14 -15.53
CA VAL A 126 18.62 -10.30 -15.11
C VAL A 126 18.85 -11.16 -16.34
N VAL A 127 20.11 -11.28 -16.77
CA VAL A 127 20.47 -12.01 -17.99
C VAL A 127 21.23 -13.28 -17.65
N ARG A 128 21.14 -14.26 -18.55
CA ARG A 128 21.93 -15.48 -18.54
C ARG A 128 23.00 -15.41 -19.63
N ILE A 129 24.25 -15.61 -19.23
CA ILE A 129 25.43 -15.66 -20.10
C ILE A 129 26.10 -17.02 -19.86
N GLY A 130 25.88 -17.97 -20.77
CA GLY A 130 26.21 -19.38 -20.52
C GLY A 130 25.42 -19.92 -19.32
N GLU A 131 26.13 -20.45 -18.32
CA GLU A 131 25.57 -20.93 -17.06
C GLU A 131 25.48 -19.84 -15.97
N ALA A 132 26.10 -18.68 -16.18
CA ALA A 132 26.15 -17.60 -15.20
C ALA A 132 24.97 -16.62 -15.36
N LEU A 133 24.54 -16.04 -14.24
CA LEU A 133 23.63 -14.90 -14.24
C LEU A 133 24.41 -13.59 -14.09
N ALA A 134 23.90 -12.53 -14.72
CA ALA A 134 24.42 -11.18 -14.61
C ALA A 134 23.30 -10.14 -14.53
N LEU A 135 23.61 -8.96 -13.99
CA LEU A 135 22.73 -7.79 -14.03
C LEU A 135 23.14 -6.90 -15.21
N GLY A 136 22.24 -6.71 -16.17
CA GLY A 136 22.57 -6.04 -17.44
C GLY A 136 23.45 -6.88 -18.36
N GLY A 137 23.80 -6.33 -19.53
CA GLY A 137 24.66 -6.98 -20.53
C GLY A 137 23.90 -7.70 -21.66
N GLU A 138 24.64 -8.35 -22.55
CA GLU A 138 24.14 -8.93 -23.82
C GLU A 138 23.68 -10.40 -23.71
N GLY A 139 23.33 -10.87 -22.51
CA GLY A 139 22.83 -12.23 -22.30
C GLY A 139 21.34 -12.41 -22.60
N ARG A 140 20.86 -13.66 -22.54
CA ARG A 140 19.42 -13.96 -22.63
C ARG A 140 18.70 -13.42 -21.39
N VAL A 141 17.74 -12.51 -21.57
CA VAL A 141 16.94 -12.00 -20.45
C VAL A 141 16.09 -13.11 -19.85
N ILE A 142 16.20 -13.29 -18.54
CA ILE A 142 15.41 -14.25 -17.74
C ILE A 142 14.34 -13.51 -16.93
N ASP A 143 14.67 -12.33 -16.39
CA ASP A 143 13.73 -11.53 -15.59
C ASP A 143 14.16 -10.07 -15.49
N TRP A 144 13.42 -9.29 -14.70
CA TRP A 144 13.63 -7.84 -14.56
C TRP A 144 13.59 -7.42 -13.09
N LEU A 145 14.46 -6.47 -12.73
CA LEU A 145 14.50 -5.83 -11.42
C LEU A 145 14.17 -4.36 -11.55
N VAL A 146 13.32 -3.84 -10.66
CA VAL A 146 13.27 -2.39 -10.42
C VAL A 146 14.48 -2.03 -9.55
N HIS A 147 15.28 -1.07 -9.99
CA HIS A 147 16.46 -0.57 -9.28
C HIS A 147 16.16 0.81 -8.69
N MET A 148 16.38 0.96 -7.39
CA MET A 148 16.11 2.17 -6.62
C MET A 148 17.31 2.52 -5.72
N LYS A 149 17.45 3.79 -5.36
CA LYS A 149 18.33 4.21 -4.25
C LYS A 149 17.72 3.78 -2.91
N ARG A 150 18.55 3.33 -1.98
CA ARG A 150 18.10 3.03 -0.61
C ARG A 150 17.89 4.32 0.16
N LEU A 151 16.67 4.50 0.66
CA LEU A 151 16.32 5.60 1.55
C LEU A 151 16.61 5.21 3.01
N PRO A 152 17.19 6.11 3.84
CA PRO A 152 17.42 5.83 5.26
C PRO A 152 16.12 5.50 6.00
N GLU A 153 16.07 4.31 6.61
CA GLU A 153 14.81 3.76 7.15
C GLU A 153 14.21 4.63 8.27
N GLY A 154 15.05 5.23 9.13
CA GLY A 154 14.59 6.01 10.27
C GLY A 154 13.79 7.27 9.93
N LEU A 155 13.68 7.65 8.65
CA LEU A 155 12.94 8.82 8.20
C LEU A 155 11.61 8.48 7.49
N PHE A 156 11.25 7.19 7.35
CA PHE A 156 9.90 6.85 6.93
C PHE A 156 8.87 7.27 7.98
N LEU A 157 7.71 7.76 7.53
CA LEU A 157 6.71 8.38 8.38
C LEU A 157 6.15 7.40 9.44
N ASP A 158 6.02 6.12 9.11
CA ASP A 158 5.62 5.08 10.07
C ASP A 158 6.68 4.84 11.17
N ASN A 159 7.97 4.85 10.80
CA ASN A 159 9.08 4.75 11.74
C ASN A 159 9.16 5.99 12.65
N LEU A 160 8.97 7.20 12.09
CA LEU A 160 8.93 8.45 12.86
C LEU A 160 7.73 8.51 13.80
N ALA A 161 6.56 8.03 13.38
CA ALA A 161 5.37 7.94 14.22
C ALA A 161 5.61 7.03 15.42
N ARG A 162 6.26 5.87 15.22
CA ARG A 162 6.67 4.96 16.31
C ARG A 162 7.69 5.60 17.26
N GLY A 163 8.58 6.46 16.75
CA GLY A 163 9.53 7.24 17.54
C GLY A 163 8.96 8.47 18.27
N GLY A 164 7.70 8.84 18.01
CA GLY A 164 6.99 9.94 18.69
C GLY A 164 7.46 11.35 18.32
N ARG A 165 8.24 11.51 17.23
CA ARG A 165 8.74 12.82 16.79
C ARG A 165 8.61 12.96 15.28
N ILE A 166 7.56 13.64 14.84
CA ILE A 166 7.35 14.01 13.43
C ILE A 166 7.44 15.54 13.33
N PRO A 167 8.43 16.08 12.59
CA PRO A 167 8.54 17.53 12.44
C PRO A 167 7.38 18.10 11.63
N ARG A 168 6.58 18.97 12.25
CA ARG A 168 5.39 19.58 11.62
C ARG A 168 5.70 20.25 10.28
N HIS A 169 6.80 21.02 10.20
CA HIS A 169 7.21 21.68 8.96
C HIS A 169 7.44 20.71 7.78
N ARG A 170 7.92 19.48 8.05
CA ARG A 170 8.08 18.46 6.98
C ARG A 170 6.75 17.91 6.50
N VAL A 171 5.75 17.83 7.39
CA VAL A 171 4.38 17.46 7.04
C VAL A 171 3.73 18.55 6.19
N GLU A 172 3.97 19.82 6.50
CA GLU A 172 3.48 20.94 5.69
C GLU A 172 4.09 20.92 4.27
N ILE A 173 5.40 20.68 4.14
CA ILE A 173 6.04 20.50 2.82
C ILE A 173 5.45 19.29 2.06
N LEU A 174 5.23 18.16 2.75
CA LEU A 174 4.58 16.98 2.15
C LEU A 174 3.17 17.33 1.66
N ALA A 175 2.38 18.05 2.46
CA ALA A 175 1.02 18.44 2.13
C ALA A 175 0.98 19.31 0.87
N HIS A 176 1.88 20.30 0.75
CA HIS A 176 2.02 21.11 -0.46
C HIS A 176 2.39 20.26 -1.68
N ARG A 177 3.38 19.36 -1.54
CA ARG A 177 3.81 18.47 -2.63
C ARG A 177 2.69 17.56 -3.12
N LEU A 178 1.92 16.96 -2.21
CA LEU A 178 0.77 16.12 -2.56
C LEU A 178 -0.33 16.95 -3.23
N ALA A 179 -0.63 18.13 -2.71
CA ALA A 179 -1.62 19.02 -3.30
C ALA A 179 -1.24 19.48 -4.72
N GLU A 180 0.04 19.78 -4.96
CA GLU A 180 0.58 20.06 -6.30
C GLU A 180 0.49 18.84 -7.22
N PHE A 181 0.82 17.66 -6.73
CA PHE A 181 0.70 16.41 -7.46
C PHE A 181 -0.74 16.17 -7.92
N TYR A 182 -1.73 16.31 -7.03
CA TYR A 182 -3.14 16.13 -7.40
C TYR A 182 -3.65 17.22 -8.34
N ALA A 183 -3.16 18.46 -8.21
CA ALA A 183 -3.53 19.56 -9.11
C ALA A 183 -3.02 19.34 -10.54
N ALA A 184 -1.87 18.68 -10.69
CA ALA A 184 -1.26 18.38 -11.99
C ALA A 184 -1.61 16.98 -12.54
N ALA A 185 -2.26 16.12 -11.75
CA ALA A 185 -2.57 14.76 -12.13
C ALA A 185 -3.65 14.73 -13.24
N PRO A 186 -3.54 13.82 -14.22
CA PRO A 186 -4.57 13.65 -15.24
C PRO A 186 -5.92 13.31 -14.62
N THR A 187 -6.97 14.01 -15.05
CA THR A 187 -8.35 13.66 -14.70
C THR A 187 -8.72 12.31 -15.31
N ALA A 188 -9.26 11.42 -14.50
CA ALA A 188 -9.85 10.18 -14.98
C ALA A 188 -11.35 10.40 -15.25
N SER A 189 -11.79 10.09 -16.46
CA SER A 189 -13.21 10.06 -16.78
C SER A 189 -13.88 8.97 -15.97
N ALA A 190 -14.96 9.31 -15.27
CA ALA A 190 -15.80 8.37 -14.54
C ALA A 190 -17.26 8.81 -14.68
N ASP A 191 -18.16 7.84 -14.84
CA ASP A 191 -19.59 8.09 -14.74
C ASP A 191 -20.00 8.14 -13.25
N PRO A 192 -20.78 9.14 -12.81
CA PRO A 192 -21.23 9.24 -11.42
C PRO A 192 -21.96 8.00 -10.89
N GLU A 193 -22.78 7.34 -11.71
CA GLU A 193 -23.54 6.17 -11.28
C GLU A 193 -22.65 4.91 -11.25
N GLU A 194 -21.75 4.75 -12.21
CA GLU A 194 -20.73 3.69 -12.16
C GLU A 194 -19.82 3.83 -10.94
N TYR A 195 -19.40 5.05 -10.60
CA TYR A 195 -18.57 5.35 -9.42
C TYR A 195 -19.33 5.02 -8.12
N ARG A 196 -20.60 5.44 -8.01
CA ARG A 196 -21.48 5.06 -6.89
C ARG A 196 -21.60 3.54 -6.78
N ALA A 197 -21.88 2.87 -7.90
CA ALA A 197 -22.07 1.44 -7.95
C ALA A 197 -20.79 0.70 -7.51
N GLN A 198 -19.61 1.20 -7.90
CA GLN A 198 -18.33 0.67 -7.47
C GLN A 198 -18.14 0.78 -5.95
N ILE A 199 -18.37 1.95 -5.36
CA ILE A 199 -18.28 2.14 -3.91
C ILE A 199 -19.27 1.23 -3.17
N ARG A 200 -20.50 1.13 -3.68
CA ARG A 200 -21.53 0.23 -3.13
C ARG A 200 -21.09 -1.24 -3.19
N ARG A 201 -20.49 -1.69 -4.31
CA ARG A 201 -19.93 -3.04 -4.43
C ARG A 201 -18.85 -3.28 -3.39
N GLU A 202 -17.91 -2.34 -3.22
CA GLU A 202 -16.84 -2.47 -2.21
C GLU A 202 -17.40 -2.63 -0.79
N ILE A 203 -18.37 -1.81 -0.40
CA ILE A 203 -19.04 -1.90 0.89
C ILE A 203 -19.71 -3.27 1.08
N LEU A 204 -20.42 -3.76 0.05
CA LEU A 204 -21.10 -5.05 0.11
C LEU A 204 -20.12 -6.23 0.15
N GLU A 205 -19.01 -6.17 -0.57
CA GLU A 205 -17.96 -7.17 -0.52
C GLU A 205 -17.26 -7.21 0.84
N ALA A 206 -17.02 -6.04 1.46
CA ALA A 206 -16.54 -5.97 2.84
C ALA A 206 -17.52 -6.60 3.81
N ARG A 207 -18.83 -6.31 3.68
CA ARG A 207 -19.87 -6.97 4.47
C ARG A 207 -19.82 -8.49 4.32
N ALA A 208 -19.76 -8.98 3.08
CA ALA A 208 -19.73 -10.42 2.80
C ALA A 208 -18.51 -11.09 3.43
N THR A 209 -17.33 -10.51 3.24
CA THR A 209 -16.08 -11.04 3.80
C THR A 209 -16.11 -11.00 5.33
N LEU A 210 -16.42 -9.85 5.93
CA LEU A 210 -16.36 -9.64 7.38
C LEU A 210 -17.44 -10.41 8.15
N SER A 211 -18.51 -10.86 7.49
CA SER A 211 -19.54 -11.71 8.09
C SER A 211 -19.09 -13.18 8.23
N HIS A 212 -17.90 -13.55 7.76
CA HIS A 212 -17.40 -14.91 7.86
C HIS A 212 -17.24 -15.35 9.33
N ALA A 213 -17.80 -16.51 9.67
CA ALA A 213 -17.89 -17.01 11.06
C ALA A 213 -16.53 -17.07 11.78
N ARG A 214 -15.45 -17.40 11.03
CA ARG A 214 -14.06 -17.45 11.53
C ARG A 214 -13.58 -16.16 12.21
N PHE A 215 -14.16 -15.01 11.89
CA PHE A 215 -13.73 -13.72 12.47
C PHE A 215 -14.41 -13.41 13.82
N ASN A 216 -15.49 -14.12 14.16
CA ASN A 216 -16.26 -13.92 15.38
C ASN A 216 -16.56 -12.43 15.65
N LEU A 217 -17.16 -11.76 14.67
CA LEU A 217 -17.57 -10.35 14.74
C LEU A 217 -19.06 -10.24 15.03
N SER A 218 -19.46 -9.25 15.83
CA SER A 218 -20.86 -9.00 16.13
C SER A 218 -21.63 -8.57 14.86
N PRO A 219 -22.71 -9.27 14.46
CA PRO A 219 -23.50 -8.89 13.29
C PRO A 219 -24.17 -7.52 13.44
N SER A 220 -24.61 -7.14 14.64
CA SER A 220 -25.22 -5.83 14.88
C SER A 220 -24.21 -4.69 14.73
N PHE A 221 -22.98 -4.93 15.19
CA PHE A 221 -21.88 -3.97 15.06
C PHE A 221 -21.53 -3.73 13.59
N LEU A 222 -21.36 -4.79 12.79
CA LEU A 222 -21.11 -4.66 11.35
C LEU A 222 -22.29 -4.01 10.61
N ARG A 223 -23.54 -4.37 10.94
CA ARG A 223 -24.74 -3.75 10.34
C ARG A 223 -24.80 -2.24 10.58
N ARG A 224 -24.35 -1.75 11.74
CA ARG A 224 -24.31 -0.31 12.04
C ARG A 224 -23.38 0.45 11.11
N ILE A 225 -22.12 -0.02 10.97
CA ILE A 225 -21.10 0.61 10.11
C ILE A 225 -21.56 0.57 8.64
N ILE A 226 -21.86 -0.63 8.13
CA ILE A 226 -22.24 -0.84 6.72
C ILE A 226 -23.54 -0.10 6.40
N GLY A 227 -24.52 -0.13 7.32
CA GLY A 227 -25.78 0.57 7.14
C GLY A 227 -25.61 2.08 7.04
N ALA A 228 -24.73 2.68 7.86
CA ALA A 228 -24.42 4.11 7.78
C ALA A 228 -23.77 4.47 6.43
N GLN A 229 -22.77 3.69 5.99
CA GLN A 229 -22.11 3.90 4.70
C GLN A 229 -23.08 3.78 3.52
N LEU A 230 -23.93 2.73 3.49
CA LEU A 230 -24.90 2.54 2.41
C LEU A 230 -25.98 3.64 2.37
N ARG A 231 -26.44 4.13 3.53
CA ARG A 231 -27.37 5.27 3.58
C ARG A 231 -26.73 6.54 3.05
N PHE A 232 -25.46 6.79 3.39
CA PHE A 232 -24.73 7.96 2.91
C PHE A 232 -24.57 7.94 1.38
N VAL A 233 -24.18 6.79 0.81
CA VAL A 233 -24.05 6.58 -0.65
C VAL A 233 -25.39 6.69 -1.38
N GLY A 234 -26.50 6.32 -0.72
CA GLY A 234 -27.86 6.42 -1.27
C GLY A 234 -28.59 7.73 -0.94
N SER A 235 -27.90 8.72 -0.36
CA SER A 235 -28.53 9.98 0.05
C SER A 235 -28.86 10.87 -1.16
N ARG A 236 -29.96 11.63 -1.08
CA ARG A 236 -30.41 12.51 -2.18
C ARG A 236 -29.45 13.64 -2.52
N SER A 237 -28.66 14.10 -1.54
CA SER A 237 -27.63 15.13 -1.71
C SER A 237 -26.34 14.61 -2.33
N ASP A 238 -26.20 13.28 -2.40
CA ASP A 238 -25.09 12.53 -2.96
C ASP A 238 -23.70 13.21 -2.93
N PRO A 239 -23.15 13.43 -1.73
CA PRO A 239 -21.82 14.02 -1.62
C PRO A 239 -20.72 13.12 -2.20
N VAL A 240 -21.00 11.84 -2.44
CA VAL A 240 -20.00 10.85 -2.89
C VAL A 240 -19.65 11.03 -4.37
N CYS A 241 -20.62 11.35 -5.24
CA CYS A 241 -20.34 11.55 -6.66
C CYS A 241 -19.97 12.98 -7.03
N ARG A 242 -20.11 13.94 -6.10
CA ARG A 242 -19.71 15.34 -6.32
C ARG A 242 -18.27 15.51 -6.87
N PRO A 243 -17.24 14.77 -6.41
CA PRO A 243 -15.92 14.83 -7.04
C PRO A 243 -15.92 14.39 -8.50
N VAL A 244 -16.73 13.41 -8.89
CA VAL A 244 -16.88 12.96 -10.28
C VAL A 244 -17.51 14.05 -11.12
N GLU A 245 -18.62 14.62 -10.65
CA GLU A 245 -19.35 15.71 -11.32
C GLU A 245 -18.46 16.96 -11.54
N MET A 246 -17.53 17.21 -10.63
CA MET A 246 -16.57 18.31 -10.71
C MET A 246 -15.32 17.96 -11.53
N GLY A 247 -15.20 16.76 -12.10
CA GLY A 247 -14.01 16.31 -12.84
C GLY A 247 -12.76 16.18 -11.96
N ARG A 248 -12.93 15.83 -10.68
CA ARG A 248 -11.88 15.78 -9.64
C ARG A 248 -11.41 14.37 -9.29
N ILE A 249 -11.82 13.35 -10.05
CA ILE A 249 -11.17 12.04 -9.98
C ILE A 249 -9.90 12.10 -10.83
N VAL A 250 -8.78 11.71 -10.25
CA VAL A 250 -7.46 11.82 -10.90
C VAL A 250 -6.68 10.51 -10.82
N GLU A 251 -5.67 10.34 -11.68
CA GLU A 251 -4.70 9.24 -11.53
C GLU A 251 -3.71 9.53 -10.37
N GLY A 252 -4.15 9.22 -9.15
CA GLY A 252 -3.41 9.43 -7.91
C GLY A 252 -2.33 8.37 -7.63
N HIS A 253 -2.07 8.12 -6.35
CA HIS A 253 -1.11 7.10 -5.91
C HIS A 253 -1.75 5.70 -5.88
N GLY A 254 -3.03 5.60 -5.52
CA GLY A 254 -3.84 4.39 -5.41
C GLY A 254 -3.65 3.60 -4.11
N ASP A 255 -2.70 3.98 -3.25
CA ASP A 255 -2.35 3.24 -2.02
C ASP A 255 -1.44 4.05 -1.06
N LEU A 256 -1.78 5.32 -0.84
CA LEU A 256 -0.93 6.23 -0.08
C LEU A 256 -0.93 5.91 1.42
N ARG A 257 0.22 5.46 1.96
CA ARG A 257 0.37 5.04 3.36
C ARG A 257 1.63 5.61 4.04
N PRO A 258 1.70 5.66 5.38
CA PRO A 258 2.86 6.17 6.10
C PRO A 258 4.20 5.52 5.73
N GLU A 259 4.24 4.20 5.56
CA GLU A 259 5.46 3.46 5.17
C GLU A 259 5.96 3.78 3.75
N HIS A 260 5.15 4.47 2.94
CA HIS A 260 5.50 4.91 1.60
C HIS A 260 6.06 6.33 1.56
N ILE A 261 6.11 7.00 2.70
CA ILE A 261 6.47 8.42 2.79
C ILE A 261 7.77 8.55 3.55
N TRP A 262 8.80 9.02 2.86
CA TRP A 262 10.09 9.34 3.45
C TRP A 262 10.16 10.84 3.74
N LEU A 263 10.17 11.22 5.02
CA LEU A 263 10.15 12.61 5.50
C LEU A 263 11.56 13.15 5.75
N GLY A 264 12.42 13.19 4.73
CA GLY A 264 13.67 13.95 4.79
C GLY A 264 13.47 15.45 4.60
N ALA A 265 14.54 16.16 4.24
CA ALA A 265 14.46 17.60 3.95
C ALA A 265 13.49 17.90 2.81
N HIS A 266 13.45 17.02 1.80
CA HIS A 266 12.46 17.01 0.74
C HIS A 266 11.67 15.70 0.83
N PRO A 267 10.40 15.74 1.27
CA PRO A 267 9.56 14.56 1.35
C PRO A 267 9.43 13.83 0.02
N LEU A 268 9.56 12.51 0.06
CA LEU A 268 9.40 11.63 -1.08
C LEU A 268 8.25 10.65 -0.82
N VAL A 269 7.53 10.29 -1.87
CA VAL A 269 6.47 9.28 -1.83
C VAL A 269 6.80 8.20 -2.85
N ILE A 270 6.77 6.95 -2.41
CA ILE A 270 7.18 5.77 -3.18
C ILE A 270 6.08 4.69 -3.16
N ASP A 271 6.28 3.59 -3.88
CA ASP A 271 5.33 2.46 -3.95
C ASP A 271 3.90 2.82 -4.43
N CYS A 272 3.81 3.74 -5.39
CA CYS A 272 2.60 4.02 -6.17
C CYS A 272 2.09 2.74 -6.84
N LEU A 273 0.78 2.48 -6.74
CA LEU A 273 0.14 1.26 -7.21
C LEU A 273 0.31 1.06 -8.72
N GLU A 274 1.14 0.12 -9.15
CA GLU A 274 1.64 0.07 -10.52
C GLU A 274 0.78 -0.76 -11.49
N PHE A 275 -0.06 -1.65 -10.98
CA PHE A 275 -0.72 -2.69 -11.78
C PHE A 275 -2.17 -2.41 -12.19
N SER A 276 -2.88 -1.50 -11.50
CA SER A 276 -4.28 -1.19 -11.81
C SER A 276 -4.50 0.30 -11.93
N TYR A 277 -4.80 0.76 -13.15
CA TYR A 277 -5.18 2.16 -13.41
C TYR A 277 -6.49 2.52 -12.69
N GLY A 278 -7.49 1.64 -12.72
CA GLY A 278 -8.77 1.88 -12.04
C GLY A 278 -8.62 2.09 -10.54
N LEU A 279 -7.75 1.32 -9.88
CA LEU A 279 -7.47 1.50 -8.45
C LEU A 279 -6.64 2.76 -8.15
N ARG A 280 -5.92 3.32 -9.13
CA ARG A 280 -5.26 4.63 -9.03
C ARG A 280 -6.20 5.81 -9.31
N CYS A 281 -7.36 5.58 -9.94
CA CYS A 281 -8.35 6.62 -10.19
C CYS A 281 -9.09 6.94 -8.89
N VAL A 282 -8.68 8.01 -8.21
CA VAL A 282 -9.15 8.33 -6.85
C VAL A 282 -9.57 9.78 -6.74
N SER A 283 -10.43 10.06 -5.76
CA SER A 283 -10.60 11.41 -5.23
C SER A 283 -9.37 11.76 -4.39
N PRO A 284 -8.72 12.93 -4.59
CA PRO A 284 -7.60 13.36 -3.75
C PRO A 284 -7.94 13.35 -2.26
N PHE A 285 -9.16 13.76 -1.90
CA PHE A 285 -9.58 13.81 -0.50
C PHE A 285 -9.86 12.43 0.10
N ASP A 286 -10.18 11.43 -0.72
CA ASP A 286 -10.28 10.04 -0.26
C ASP A 286 -8.88 9.49 0.08
N GLU A 287 -7.91 9.69 -0.82
CA GLU A 287 -6.53 9.26 -0.60
C GLU A 287 -5.85 9.99 0.58
N LEU A 288 -6.08 11.30 0.73
CA LEU A 288 -5.56 12.07 1.87
C LEU A 288 -6.28 11.71 3.18
N ALA A 289 -7.59 11.44 3.16
CA ALA A 289 -8.32 10.94 4.32
C ALA A 289 -7.81 9.55 4.73
N TYR A 290 -7.42 8.72 3.76
CA TYR A 290 -6.82 7.42 4.03
C TYR A 290 -5.45 7.56 4.72
N LEU A 291 -4.56 8.39 4.18
CA LEU A 291 -3.27 8.65 4.81
C LEU A 291 -3.42 9.23 6.23
N GLY A 292 -4.34 10.19 6.40
CA GLY A 292 -4.66 10.77 7.71
C GLY A 292 -5.17 9.74 8.71
N LEU A 293 -6.03 8.81 8.28
CA LEU A 293 -6.52 7.69 9.10
C LEU A 293 -5.38 6.77 9.56
N GLU A 294 -4.47 6.40 8.66
CA GLU A 294 -3.31 5.56 9.02
C GLU A 294 -2.37 6.30 9.98
N CYS A 295 -2.14 7.60 9.77
CA CYS A 295 -1.35 8.42 10.70
C CYS A 295 -2.00 8.54 12.09
N ASP A 296 -3.32 8.75 12.16
CA ASP A 296 -4.06 8.80 13.43
C ASP A 296 -3.96 7.47 14.19
N ARG A 297 -4.08 6.34 13.49
CA ARG A 297 -3.89 5.00 14.06
C ARG A 297 -2.49 4.82 14.66
N LEU A 298 -1.47 5.46 14.08
CA LEU A 298 -0.09 5.48 14.58
C LEU A 298 0.17 6.58 15.64
N GLY A 299 -0.86 7.29 16.11
CA GLY A 299 -0.75 8.32 17.13
C GLY A 299 -0.38 9.71 16.61
N SER A 300 -0.44 9.93 15.29
CA SER A 300 -0.02 11.15 14.60
C SER A 300 -1.20 11.84 13.89
N GLY A 301 -2.35 11.92 14.57
CA GLY A 301 -3.62 12.41 13.99
C GLY A 301 -3.60 13.86 13.49
N PHE A 302 -2.63 14.67 13.92
CA PHE A 302 -2.47 16.06 13.45
C PHE A 302 -2.15 16.17 11.95
N ILE A 303 -1.64 15.09 11.33
CA ILE A 303 -1.24 15.08 9.92
C ILE A 303 -2.46 15.19 9.00
N GLY A 304 -3.54 14.46 9.29
CA GLY A 304 -4.75 14.46 8.45
C GLY A 304 -5.31 15.85 8.19
N PRO A 305 -5.58 16.67 9.23
CA PRO A 305 -6.05 18.05 9.06
C PRO A 305 -5.12 18.92 8.20
N ILE A 306 -3.79 18.82 8.37
CA ILE A 306 -2.83 19.59 7.56
C ILE A 306 -2.96 19.21 6.08
N LEU A 307 -3.01 17.91 5.78
CA LEU A 307 -3.14 17.41 4.41
C LEU A 307 -4.43 17.90 3.75
N ILE A 308 -5.56 17.76 4.44
CA ILE A 308 -6.88 18.12 3.90
C ILE A 308 -6.98 19.63 3.69
N GLU A 309 -6.53 20.44 4.63
CA GLU A 309 -6.62 21.89 4.53
C GLU A 309 -5.75 22.43 3.39
N THR A 310 -4.49 21.98 3.33
CA THR A 310 -3.55 22.37 2.26
C THR A 310 -4.08 21.99 0.87
N ALA A 311 -4.65 20.78 0.75
CA ALA A 311 -5.25 20.34 -0.51
C ALA A 311 -6.53 21.12 -0.85
N ALA A 312 -7.36 21.44 0.13
CA ALA A 312 -8.59 22.21 -0.09
C ALA A 312 -8.30 23.61 -0.62
N GLU A 313 -7.30 24.28 -0.05
CA GLU A 313 -6.80 25.58 -0.52
C GLU A 313 -6.26 25.47 -1.95
N ARG A 314 -5.34 24.54 -2.20
CA ARG A 314 -4.68 24.40 -3.50
C ARG A 314 -5.62 23.98 -4.62
N LEU A 315 -6.57 23.09 -4.33
CA LEU A 315 -7.52 22.57 -5.32
C LEU A 315 -8.79 23.43 -5.44
N GLY A 316 -8.93 24.47 -4.61
CA GLY A 316 -10.09 25.37 -4.62
C GLY A 316 -11.42 24.66 -4.31
N TYR A 317 -11.38 23.59 -3.49
CA TYR A 317 -12.57 22.85 -3.09
C TYR A 317 -12.39 22.26 -1.70
N ARG A 318 -13.28 22.62 -0.78
CA ARG A 318 -13.33 22.05 0.56
C ARG A 318 -14.47 21.02 0.61
N PRO A 319 -14.19 19.71 0.74
CA PRO A 319 -15.24 18.71 0.87
C PRO A 319 -16.01 18.87 2.20
N PRO A 320 -17.30 18.53 2.24
CA PRO A 320 -18.05 18.49 3.49
C PRO A 320 -17.41 17.53 4.50
N SER A 321 -17.50 17.85 5.79
CA SER A 321 -16.97 17.01 6.88
C SER A 321 -17.53 15.58 6.84
N ALA A 322 -18.82 15.44 6.52
CA ALA A 322 -19.47 14.14 6.38
C ALA A 322 -18.87 13.28 5.24
N LEU A 323 -18.40 13.90 4.14
CA LEU A 323 -17.71 13.18 3.07
C LEU A 323 -16.32 12.69 3.51
N LEU A 324 -15.59 13.51 4.27
CA LEU A 324 -14.30 13.10 4.85
C LEU A 324 -14.46 12.00 5.90
N ALA A 325 -15.53 12.05 6.70
CA ALA A 325 -15.91 10.97 7.61
C ALA A 325 -16.27 9.69 6.83
N PHE A 326 -16.96 9.82 5.70
CA PHE A 326 -17.28 8.69 4.84
C PHE A 326 -16.02 8.01 4.29
N TYR A 327 -15.07 8.77 3.74
CA TYR A 327 -13.80 8.21 3.26
C TYR A 327 -13.02 7.51 4.38
N ARG A 328 -12.90 8.13 5.56
CA ARG A 328 -12.27 7.49 6.72
C ARG A 328 -12.97 6.18 7.10
N SER A 329 -14.30 6.17 7.14
CA SER A 329 -15.08 4.97 7.48
C SER A 329 -14.91 3.87 6.43
N LEU A 330 -14.99 4.22 5.14
CA LEU A 330 -14.83 3.31 4.00
C LEU A 330 -13.44 2.68 3.98
N ARG A 331 -12.39 3.49 4.11
CA ARG A 331 -11.01 3.02 4.10
C ARG A 331 -10.71 2.16 5.33
N ALA A 332 -11.20 2.54 6.50
CA ALA A 332 -11.09 1.71 7.70
C ALA A 332 -11.77 0.34 7.54
N ILE A 333 -12.98 0.27 6.96
CA ILE A 333 -13.66 -1.03 6.75
C ILE A 333 -12.92 -1.89 5.71
N MET A 334 -12.32 -1.29 4.67
CA MET A 334 -11.46 -2.00 3.72
C MET A 334 -10.19 -2.56 4.40
N ARG A 335 -9.54 -1.77 5.26
CA ARG A 335 -8.36 -2.25 6.01
C ARG A 335 -8.70 -3.36 7.00
N ALA A 336 -9.85 -3.28 7.66
CA ALA A 336 -10.37 -4.38 8.47
C ALA A 336 -10.58 -5.65 7.63
N ARG A 337 -11.23 -5.51 6.46
CA ARG A 337 -11.46 -6.61 5.51
C ARG A 337 -10.15 -7.26 5.09
N PHE A 338 -9.18 -6.48 4.60
CA PHE A 338 -7.92 -7.02 4.11
C PHE A 338 -7.09 -7.67 5.21
N SER A 339 -7.04 -7.05 6.40
CA SER A 339 -6.35 -7.63 7.56
C SER A 339 -6.92 -9.00 7.90
N LEU A 340 -8.25 -9.09 8.10
CA LEU A 340 -8.89 -10.35 8.51
C LEU A 340 -8.92 -11.41 7.41
N ARG A 341 -8.96 -11.00 6.12
CA ARG A 341 -8.93 -11.92 4.99
C ARG A 341 -7.67 -12.79 4.97
N HIS A 342 -6.54 -12.33 5.49
CA HIS A 342 -5.34 -13.17 5.60
C HIS A 342 -5.61 -14.46 6.37
N LEU A 343 -6.51 -14.44 7.37
CA LEU A 343 -6.87 -15.64 8.12
C LEU A 343 -7.64 -16.68 7.29
N LEU A 344 -8.11 -16.34 6.09
CA LEU A 344 -8.76 -17.28 5.18
C LEU A 344 -7.77 -17.98 4.24
N GLU A 345 -6.52 -17.54 4.21
CA GLU A 345 -5.47 -18.20 3.43
C GLU A 345 -5.17 -19.59 4.02
N PRO A 346 -4.79 -20.59 3.19
CA PRO A 346 -4.41 -21.92 3.68
C PRO A 346 -3.24 -21.89 4.68
N SER A 347 -2.30 -20.96 4.49
CA SER A 347 -1.15 -20.76 5.37
C SER A 347 -0.94 -19.26 5.65
N PRO A 348 -1.71 -18.68 6.60
CA PRO A 348 -1.62 -17.25 6.90
C PRO A 348 -0.25 -16.90 7.47
N ARG A 349 0.39 -15.83 6.96
CA ARG A 349 1.61 -15.28 7.56
C ARG A 349 1.24 -14.50 8.83
N GLN A 350 1.94 -14.72 9.95
CA GLN A 350 1.71 -13.99 11.21
C GLN A 350 0.22 -13.95 11.62
N PRO A 351 -0.48 -15.09 11.73
CA PRO A 351 -1.93 -15.13 11.98
C PRO A 351 -2.36 -14.37 13.23
N GLU A 352 -1.50 -14.27 14.24
CA GLU A 352 -1.71 -13.54 15.48
C GLU A 352 -1.83 -12.01 15.29
N LYS A 353 -1.22 -11.45 14.24
CA LYS A 353 -1.22 -10.00 13.95
C LYS A 353 -2.59 -9.52 13.46
N TRP A 354 -3.31 -10.34 12.71
CA TRP A 354 -4.47 -9.91 11.93
C TRP A 354 -5.74 -9.63 12.75
N PRO A 355 -6.13 -10.45 13.75
CA PRO A 355 -7.30 -10.16 14.56
C PRO A 355 -7.26 -8.81 15.30
N PRO A 356 -6.21 -8.46 16.08
CA PRO A 356 -6.19 -7.19 16.78
C PRO A 356 -6.16 -6.00 15.81
N LEU A 357 -5.42 -6.10 14.70
CA LEU A 357 -5.37 -5.06 13.68
C LEU A 357 -6.72 -4.85 12.99
N GLY A 358 -7.39 -5.94 12.59
CA GLY A 358 -8.73 -5.89 12.01
C GLY A 358 -9.75 -5.24 12.94
N ARG A 359 -9.75 -5.61 14.23
CA ARG A 359 -10.64 -5.00 15.23
C ARG A 359 -10.32 -3.52 15.47
N ALA A 360 -9.05 -3.12 15.42
CA ALA A 360 -8.67 -1.71 15.53
C ALA A 360 -9.25 -0.88 14.38
N TYR A 361 -9.13 -1.35 13.14
CA TYR A 361 -9.75 -0.69 11.99
C TYR A 361 -11.28 -0.66 12.07
N LEU A 362 -11.92 -1.73 12.57
CA LEU A 362 -13.37 -1.71 12.74
C LEU A 362 -13.84 -0.64 13.74
N ARG A 363 -13.08 -0.37 14.82
CA ARG A 363 -13.38 0.72 15.75
C ARG A 363 -13.22 2.09 15.09
N LEU A 364 -12.21 2.27 14.25
CA LEU A 364 -12.02 3.51 13.48
C LEU A 364 -13.16 3.71 12.47
N ALA A 365 -13.56 2.64 11.78
CA ALA A 365 -14.66 2.66 10.83
C ALA A 365 -15.98 3.06 11.51
N ASP A 366 -16.22 2.55 12.71
CA ASP A 366 -17.40 2.86 13.51
C ASP A 366 -17.44 4.30 14.02
N ARG A 367 -16.32 4.81 14.54
CA ARG A 367 -16.19 6.21 14.96
C ARG A 367 -16.52 7.14 13.80
N ALA A 368 -15.86 6.94 12.65
CA ALA A 368 -16.10 7.76 11.47
C ALA A 368 -17.54 7.59 10.92
N ALA A 369 -18.13 6.39 11.01
CA ALA A 369 -19.51 6.16 10.58
C ALA A 369 -20.55 6.94 11.41
N SER A 370 -20.25 7.24 12.69
CA SER A 370 -21.13 8.05 13.54
C SER A 370 -21.19 9.53 13.13
N GLU A 371 -20.22 10.00 12.36
CA GLU A 371 -20.11 11.38 11.85
C GLU A 371 -20.81 11.57 10.49
N LEU A 372 -21.50 10.55 9.96
CA LEU A 372 -22.19 10.58 8.65
C LEU A 372 -23.62 11.16 8.71
N SER A 373 -24.02 11.66 9.88
CA SER A 373 -25.39 12.10 10.18
C SER A 373 -25.79 13.36 9.44
#